data_AF-A0A914M0P5-F1
#
_entry.id   AF-A0A914M0P5-F1
#
_cell.length_a   1.000
_cell.length_b   1.000
_cell.length_c   1.000
_cell.angle_alpha   90.00
_cell.angle_beta   90.00
_cell.angle_gamma   90.00
#
_symmetry.space_group_name_H-M   'P 1'
#
loop_
_entity.id
_entity.type
_entity.pdbx_description
1 polymer ?
#
loop_
_entity_poly.entity_id
_entity_poly.type
_entity_poly.pdbx_seq_one_letter_code
_entity_poly.pdbx_strand_id
1 'polypeptide(L)'
;MYLIKLVLQNIRGLKMGSIGKSPSYPVLVDTGPAILISALTNICADAIGSFTGSPEITLLCMGSMAAITVDFIYQVTFYAAVIALLDESELKSEQLKENNRKLCLSILIGSKGICKNKTINHQKPKNKISNNLYLNLKNQLNKTTKKYVGFIMNPLISFIICLFWIIFVIFSVIGVSHFKVNLSTKKLFASDSLLLEIDHYREQQIVPFFTMATIFVNNPGNLSNPSQIQRLNKLVNEMESLPESWGSSSTNYFIRDLSDFLGEESLNDLNNGLINEFLKWPENKHWKAFIRTDGENGTLKRFFFTTAYHGESLKEWAERANLQNKWRDIIDKYSDLNATVFNDEGLFLDLINNMPTDAWQSALATLICMTTICALFMGGEWRTVILAGISIGSIILGTLGILAWMDITMDPIMMAALVISIGFSIDIPAHVSYHFYSSGFDLPKPINKNDRHLFLNQRLTTTLLAVGIPALQAAISTSFCVLALLLVPLYMAQIFVKIMFSCIILCVIHSLILIPALIVLSDGILWNLFLLCHNTESVPNSIES
;
A
#
# COMPACT_ATOMS: atom_id res chain seq x y z
N MET A 1 1.33 25.49 14.38
CA MET A 1 0.23 26.44 14.68
C MET A 1 0.19 27.64 13.73
N TYR A 2 1.28 28.39 13.50
CA TYR A 2 1.30 29.53 12.57
C TYR A 2 1.04 29.15 11.09
N LEU A 3 1.55 27.98 10.65
CA LEU A 3 1.30 27.45 9.29
C LEU A 3 -0.16 27.00 9.09
N ILE A 4 -0.74 26.31 10.08
CA ILE A 4 -2.16 25.93 10.10
C ILE A 4 -3.06 27.17 10.05
N LYS A 5 -2.68 28.23 10.80
CA LYS A 5 -3.35 29.54 10.73
C LYS A 5 -3.23 30.16 9.33
N LEU A 6 -2.09 29.98 8.66
CA LEU A 6 -1.84 30.43 7.29
C LEU A 6 -2.65 29.65 6.24
N VAL A 7 -2.80 28.33 6.40
CA VAL A 7 -3.61 27.47 5.53
C VAL A 7 -5.10 27.78 5.70
N LEU A 8 -5.58 27.86 6.94
CA LEU A 8 -6.95 28.29 7.25
C LEU A 8 -7.23 29.72 6.75
N GLN A 9 -6.25 30.64 6.86
CA GLN A 9 -6.37 31.98 6.29
C GLN A 9 -6.25 32.03 4.76
N ASN A 10 -5.58 31.07 4.11
CA ASN A 10 -5.51 30.99 2.65
C ASN A 10 -6.88 30.58 2.07
N ILE A 11 -7.59 29.68 2.77
CA ILE A 11 -8.99 29.34 2.44
C ILE A 11 -9.91 30.54 2.72
N ARG A 12 -9.76 31.23 3.86
CA ARG A 12 -10.55 32.43 4.20
C ARG A 12 -10.30 33.63 3.26
N GLY A 13 -9.09 33.76 2.72
CA GLY A 13 -8.64 34.91 1.95
C GLY A 13 -9.13 34.97 0.49
N LEU A 14 -9.95 34.02 0.04
CA LEU A 14 -10.53 33.99 -1.31
C LEU A 14 -11.97 34.54 -1.38
N LYS A 15 -12.72 34.63 -0.26
CA LYS A 15 -14.17 34.91 -0.29
C LYS A 15 -14.67 35.96 0.73
N MET A 16 -13.83 36.92 1.14
CA MET A 16 -14.25 38.12 1.90
C MET A 16 -15.09 39.10 1.03
N GLY A 17 -16.17 38.61 0.43
CA GLY A 17 -17.11 39.37 -0.39
C GLY A 17 -18.59 39.18 -0.02
N SER A 18 -18.93 38.34 0.98
CA SER A 18 -20.33 38.04 1.32
C SER A 18 -20.63 38.21 2.82
N ILE A 19 -21.34 39.30 3.10
CA ILE A 19 -22.18 39.67 4.24
C ILE A 19 -22.45 38.57 5.29
N GLY A 20 -22.07 38.85 6.55
CA GLY A 20 -22.86 38.56 7.76
C GLY A 20 -22.97 37.13 8.30
N LYS A 21 -22.38 36.10 7.67
CA LYS A 21 -22.38 34.72 8.19
C LYS A 21 -20.99 34.29 8.67
N SER A 22 -20.94 33.40 9.67
CA SER A 22 -19.69 32.84 10.21
C SER A 22 -18.83 32.23 9.07
N PRO A 23 -17.55 32.66 8.89
CA PRO A 23 -16.66 32.21 7.83
C PRO A 23 -16.39 30.70 7.80
N SER A 24 -16.70 29.98 8.89
CA SER A 24 -16.50 28.54 9.01
C SER A 24 -17.40 27.70 8.09
N TYR A 25 -18.64 28.14 7.85
CA TYR A 25 -19.61 27.42 7.01
C TYR A 25 -19.15 27.28 5.54
N PRO A 26 -18.78 28.36 4.82
CA PRO A 26 -18.34 28.23 3.43
C PRO A 26 -17.03 27.44 3.28
N VAL A 27 -16.16 27.46 4.30
CA VAL A 27 -14.93 26.66 4.31
C VAL A 27 -15.25 25.17 4.32
N LEU A 28 -16.15 24.73 5.22
CA LEU A 28 -16.54 23.32 5.32
C LEU A 28 -17.28 22.82 4.07
N VAL A 29 -18.06 23.68 3.42
CA VAL A 29 -18.72 23.37 2.15
C VAL A 29 -17.69 23.13 1.03
N ASP A 30 -16.64 23.94 0.97
CA ASP A 30 -15.61 23.83 -0.06
C ASP A 30 -14.61 22.68 0.22
N THR A 31 -14.28 22.39 1.49
CA THR A 31 -13.28 21.36 1.84
C THR A 31 -13.85 20.01 2.27
N GLY A 32 -15.13 19.97 2.68
CA GLY A 32 -15.79 18.77 3.18
C GLY A 32 -15.79 17.59 2.21
N PRO A 33 -16.11 17.77 0.91
CA PRO A 33 -16.04 16.70 -0.07
C PRO A 33 -14.65 16.11 -0.21
N ALA A 34 -13.60 16.94 -0.16
CA ALA A 34 -12.22 16.47 -0.25
C ALA A 34 -11.81 15.63 0.97
N ILE A 35 -12.25 16.04 2.18
CA ILE A 35 -12.06 15.26 3.41
C ILE A 35 -12.79 13.90 3.32
N LEU A 36 -14.02 13.89 2.81
CA LEU A 36 -14.79 12.67 2.62
C LEU A 36 -14.15 11.73 1.60
N ILE A 37 -13.59 12.26 0.50
CA ILE A 37 -12.83 11.48 -0.47
C ILE A 37 -11.68 10.77 0.24
N SER A 38 -10.83 11.49 0.97
CA SER A 38 -9.69 10.93 1.71
C SER A 38 -10.11 9.85 2.72
N ALA A 39 -11.17 10.11 3.49
CA ALA A 39 -11.66 9.13 4.45
C ALA A 39 -12.16 7.85 3.77
N LEU A 40 -12.96 7.96 2.70
CA LEU A 40 -13.47 6.81 1.96
C LEU A 40 -12.36 6.04 1.24
N THR A 41 -11.38 6.74 0.66
CA THR A 41 -10.24 6.08 0.00
C THR A 41 -9.45 5.25 1.01
N ASN A 42 -9.19 5.78 2.19
CA ASN A 42 -8.38 5.09 3.21
C ASN A 42 -9.15 3.92 3.83
N ILE A 43 -10.43 4.11 4.17
CA ILE A 43 -11.31 3.04 4.69
C ILE A 43 -11.41 1.89 3.68
N CYS A 44 -11.59 2.19 2.40
CA CYS A 44 -11.68 1.15 1.39
C CYS A 44 -10.33 0.46 1.10
N ALA A 45 -9.22 1.19 1.15
CA ALA A 45 -7.89 0.59 1.04
C ALA A 45 -7.64 -0.44 2.15
N ASP A 46 -7.94 -0.05 3.39
CA ASP A 46 -7.83 -0.95 4.54
C ASP A 46 -8.85 -2.09 4.50
N ALA A 47 -10.06 -1.85 4.00
CA ALA A 47 -11.04 -2.91 3.77
C ALA A 47 -10.49 -3.97 2.80
N ILE A 48 -9.86 -3.55 1.69
CA ILE A 48 -9.22 -4.48 0.73
C ILE A 48 -8.11 -5.26 1.43
N GLY A 49 -7.21 -4.58 2.15
CA GLY A 49 -6.15 -5.23 2.92
C GLY A 49 -6.65 -6.24 3.96
N SER A 50 -7.86 -6.02 4.49
CA SER A 50 -8.50 -6.94 5.43
C SER A 50 -9.07 -8.21 4.78
N PHE A 51 -9.31 -8.22 3.47
CA PHE A 51 -9.81 -9.39 2.75
C PHE A 51 -8.71 -10.18 2.05
N THR A 52 -7.64 -9.52 1.63
CA THR A 52 -6.57 -10.13 0.83
C THR A 52 -5.31 -10.45 1.61
N GLY A 53 -5.19 -9.98 2.86
CA GLY A 53 -3.99 -10.15 3.68
C GLY A 53 -3.97 -11.46 4.48
N SER A 54 -2.78 -11.80 5.00
CA SER A 54 -2.65 -12.83 6.06
C SER A 54 -3.45 -12.42 7.31
N PRO A 55 -3.71 -13.33 8.27
CA PRO A 55 -4.48 -13.02 9.48
C PRO A 55 -3.97 -11.80 10.25
N GLU A 56 -2.66 -11.60 10.31
CA GLU A 56 -2.03 -10.46 10.99
C GLU A 56 -2.25 -9.14 10.25
N ILE A 57 -2.10 -9.16 8.91
CA ILE A 57 -2.39 -8.00 8.05
C ILE A 57 -3.86 -7.64 8.16
N THR A 58 -4.72 -8.66 8.17
CA THR A 58 -6.16 -8.50 8.32
C THR A 58 -6.52 -7.77 9.61
N LEU A 59 -5.95 -8.20 10.73
CA LEU A 59 -6.18 -7.56 12.03
C LEU A 59 -5.69 -6.10 12.04
N LEU A 60 -4.52 -5.84 11.46
CA LEU A 60 -3.94 -4.50 11.37
C LEU A 60 -4.82 -3.57 10.53
N CYS A 61 -5.25 -4.03 9.36
CA CYS A 61 -6.14 -3.28 8.47
C CYS A 61 -7.52 -3.03 9.09
N MET A 62 -8.11 -4.01 9.80
CA MET A 62 -9.35 -3.81 10.54
C MET A 62 -9.22 -2.73 11.62
N GLY A 63 -8.10 -2.74 12.36
CA GLY A 63 -7.80 -1.72 13.37
C GLY A 63 -7.64 -0.32 12.75
N SER A 64 -6.91 -0.22 11.64
CA SER A 64 -6.71 1.03 10.90
C SER A 64 -8.03 1.58 10.34
N MET A 65 -8.82 0.72 9.70
CA MET A 65 -10.15 1.07 9.17
C MET A 65 -11.08 1.63 10.26
N ALA A 66 -11.11 0.99 11.44
CA ALA A 66 -11.90 1.48 12.57
C ALA A 66 -11.37 2.83 13.09
N ALA A 67 -10.06 3.00 13.19
CA ALA A 67 -9.43 4.24 13.63
C ALA A 67 -9.74 5.40 12.67
N ILE A 68 -9.62 5.21 11.35
CA ILE A 68 -9.92 6.23 10.34
C ILE A 68 -11.41 6.57 10.32
N THR A 69 -12.28 5.58 10.51
CA THR A 69 -13.73 5.83 10.59
C THR A 69 -14.06 6.73 11.78
N VAL A 70 -13.46 6.46 12.94
CA VAL A 70 -13.63 7.30 14.13
C VAL A 70 -13.00 8.68 13.90
N ASP A 71 -11.81 8.76 13.32
CA ASP A 71 -11.15 10.03 12.99
C ASP A 71 -12.02 10.91 12.09
N PHE A 72 -12.61 10.34 11.04
CA PHE A 72 -13.54 11.05 10.15
C PHE A 72 -14.77 11.60 10.90
N ILE A 73 -15.38 10.79 11.78
CA ILE A 73 -16.53 11.24 12.60
C ILE A 73 -16.10 12.40 13.51
N TYR A 74 -14.94 12.31 14.15
CA TYR A 74 -14.38 13.36 15.00
C TYR A 74 -14.05 14.63 14.20
N GLN A 75 -13.55 14.50 12.98
CA GLN A 75 -13.19 15.61 12.12
C GLN A 75 -14.42 16.40 11.65
N VAL A 76 -15.50 15.71 11.27
CA VAL A 76 -16.74 16.35 10.78
C VAL A 76 -17.59 16.92 11.92
N THR A 77 -17.55 16.33 13.11
CA THR A 77 -18.36 16.77 14.26
C THR A 77 -17.58 17.67 15.22
N PHE A 78 -16.68 17.09 16.02
CA PHE A 78 -15.99 17.76 17.11
C PHE A 78 -15.05 18.85 16.59
N TYR A 79 -14.20 18.54 15.61
CA TYR A 79 -13.24 19.51 15.06
C TYR A 79 -13.95 20.67 14.35
N ALA A 80 -15.01 20.40 13.59
CA ALA A 80 -15.84 21.43 12.97
C ALA A 80 -16.49 22.36 14.01
N ALA A 81 -17.00 21.81 15.12
CA ALA A 81 -17.57 22.60 16.21
C ALA A 81 -16.52 23.49 16.90
N VAL A 82 -15.31 22.96 17.15
CA VAL A 82 -14.21 23.75 17.72
C VAL A 82 -13.80 24.89 16.78
N ILE A 83 -13.69 24.63 15.47
CA ILE A 83 -13.39 25.69 14.49
C ILE A 83 -14.48 26.76 14.52
N ALA A 84 -15.75 26.39 14.53
CA ALA A 84 -16.86 27.34 14.55
C ALA A 84 -16.84 28.25 15.79
N LEU A 85 -16.55 27.69 16.97
CA LEU A 85 -16.42 28.46 18.22
C LEU A 85 -15.22 29.41 18.19
N LEU A 86 -14.07 28.94 17.68
CA LEU A 86 -12.88 29.76 17.52
C LEU A 86 -13.12 30.91 16.55
N ASP A 87 -13.82 30.65 15.46
CA ASP A 87 -14.17 31.66 14.45
C ASP A 87 -15.10 32.74 15.01
N GLU A 88 -16.11 32.34 15.79
CA GLU A 88 -16.99 33.30 16.48
C GLU A 88 -16.21 34.17 17.48
N SER A 89 -15.25 33.58 18.20
CA SER A 89 -14.39 34.32 19.14
C SER A 89 -13.45 35.30 18.42
N GLU A 90 -12.91 34.91 17.25
CA GLU A 90 -12.03 35.74 16.44
C GLU A 90 -12.81 36.92 15.84
N LEU A 91 -14.00 36.67 15.29
CA LEU A 91 -14.91 37.69 14.78
C LEU A 91 -15.31 38.71 15.86
N LYS A 92 -15.70 38.25 17.05
CA LYS A 92 -16.00 39.14 18.18
C LYS A 92 -14.78 39.99 18.55
N SER A 93 -13.58 39.41 18.53
CA SER A 93 -12.34 40.14 18.80
C SER A 93 -12.00 41.20 17.74
N GLU A 94 -12.30 40.93 16.46
CA GLU A 94 -12.10 41.88 15.36
C GLU A 94 -13.14 43.00 15.40
N GLN A 95 -14.41 42.68 15.65
CA GLN A 95 -15.49 43.67 15.82
C GLN A 95 -15.22 44.60 17.00
N LEU A 96 -14.74 44.08 18.13
CA LEU A 96 -14.33 44.91 19.29
C LEU A 96 -13.17 45.85 18.94
N LYS A 97 -12.17 45.38 18.19
CA LYS A 97 -11.06 46.23 17.71
C LYS A 97 -11.54 47.30 16.75
N GLU A 98 -12.48 46.98 15.86
CA GLU A 98 -13.02 47.92 14.89
C GLU A 98 -13.94 48.97 15.54
N ASN A 99 -14.81 48.56 16.48
CA ASN A 99 -15.65 49.45 17.26
C ASN A 99 -14.81 50.40 18.13
N ASN A 100 -13.76 49.91 18.78
CA ASN A 100 -12.82 50.77 19.52
C ASN A 100 -12.10 51.77 18.60
N ARG A 101 -11.81 51.38 17.35
CA ARG A 101 -11.21 52.27 16.36
C ARG A 101 -12.18 53.35 15.87
N LYS A 102 -13.46 53.00 15.65
CA LYS A 102 -14.54 53.94 15.26
C LYS A 102 -14.92 54.88 16.41
N LEU A 103 -14.91 54.39 17.66
CA LEU A 103 -15.13 55.20 18.87
C LEU A 103 -13.98 56.22 19.05
N CYS A 104 -12.73 55.80 18.86
CA CYS A 104 -11.57 56.69 18.95
C CYS A 104 -11.58 57.77 17.83
N LEU A 105 -12.06 57.42 16.63
CA LEU A 105 -12.19 58.36 15.50
C LEU A 105 -13.36 59.35 15.68
N SER A 106 -14.47 58.92 16.28
CA SER A 106 -15.62 59.80 16.56
C SER A 106 -15.35 60.79 17.70
N ILE A 107 -14.56 60.41 18.71
CA ILE A 107 -14.06 61.34 19.75
C ILE A 107 -13.16 62.43 19.13
N LEU A 108 -12.37 62.09 18.09
CA LEU A 108 -11.53 63.04 17.37
C LEU A 108 -12.31 64.04 16.49
N ILE A 109 -13.50 63.67 16.02
CA ILE A 109 -14.32 64.52 15.13
C ILE A 109 -15.31 65.39 15.94
N GLY A 110 -15.64 64.99 17.18
CA GLY A 110 -16.59 65.70 18.05
C GLY A 110 -16.03 66.82 18.93
N SER A 111 -14.72 67.03 19.00
CA SER A 111 -14.12 68.05 19.89
C SER A 111 -13.66 69.30 19.13
N LYS A 112 -14.57 70.27 18.98
CA LYS A 112 -14.19 71.68 18.81
C LYS A 112 -13.72 72.21 20.16
N GLY A 113 -12.41 72.19 20.42
CA GLY A 113 -11.85 72.82 21.62
C GLY A 113 -10.45 72.34 21.99
N ILE A 114 -9.45 73.09 21.56
CA ILE A 114 -8.12 73.30 22.16
C ILE A 114 -7.58 72.12 23.00
N CYS A 115 -6.66 71.34 22.44
CA CYS A 115 -5.63 70.65 23.23
C CYS A 115 -4.29 70.70 22.51
N LYS A 116 -3.38 71.51 23.07
CA LYS A 116 -1.96 71.60 22.73
C LYS A 116 -1.27 70.25 22.95
N ASN A 117 -0.38 69.93 22.01
CA ASN A 117 0.71 68.97 22.07
C ASN A 117 0.96 68.31 23.44
N LYS A 118 0.52 67.05 23.58
CA LYS A 118 1.23 66.04 24.36
C LYS A 118 1.34 64.79 23.51
N THR A 119 2.60 64.42 23.28
CA THR A 119 3.08 63.19 22.64
C THR A 119 2.47 61.96 23.31
N ILE A 120 1.40 61.43 22.72
CA ILE A 120 1.01 60.03 22.94
C ILE A 120 1.87 59.20 21.99
N ASN A 121 2.93 58.60 22.53
CA ASN A 121 3.69 57.56 21.86
C ASN A 121 2.75 56.39 21.55
N HIS A 122 2.18 56.36 20.35
CA HIS A 122 1.54 55.16 19.82
C HIS A 122 2.61 54.11 19.55
N GLN A 123 2.80 53.18 20.48
CA GLN A 123 3.26 51.85 20.14
C GLN A 123 2.26 51.25 19.13
N LYS A 124 2.58 51.38 17.84
CA LYS A 124 1.91 50.65 16.75
C LYS A 124 2.10 49.16 17.03
N PRO A 125 1.01 48.36 17.13
CA PRO A 125 1.10 47.02 17.65
C PRO A 125 1.80 46.09 16.65
N LYS A 126 2.43 45.03 17.16
CA LYS A 126 3.13 43.93 16.43
C LYS A 126 2.35 43.33 15.23
N ASN A 127 1.07 43.63 15.05
CA ASN A 127 0.19 43.13 13.96
C ASN A 127 0.46 43.73 12.57
N LYS A 128 1.10 44.90 12.44
CA LYS A 128 1.38 45.47 11.11
C LYS A 128 2.49 44.69 10.38
N ILE A 129 3.42 44.12 11.15
CA ILE A 129 4.55 43.33 10.64
C ILE A 129 4.07 41.94 10.19
N SER A 130 3.20 41.27 10.96
CA SER A 130 2.65 39.96 10.57
C SER A 130 1.76 40.04 9.32
N ASN A 131 0.95 41.09 9.17
CA ASN A 131 0.10 41.28 7.99
C ASN A 131 0.90 41.61 6.74
N ASN A 132 1.97 42.40 6.85
CA ASN A 132 2.87 42.66 5.71
C ASN A 132 3.65 41.41 5.29
N LEU A 133 4.12 40.59 6.24
CA LEU A 133 4.77 39.31 5.93
C LEU A 133 3.81 38.34 5.25
N TYR A 134 2.58 38.21 5.76
CA TYR A 134 1.54 37.38 5.15
C TYR A 134 1.21 37.81 3.72
N LEU A 135 0.97 39.11 3.49
CA LEU A 135 0.68 39.63 2.16
C LEU A 135 1.86 39.46 1.21
N ASN A 136 3.10 39.63 1.69
CA ASN A 136 4.29 39.39 0.88
C ASN A 136 4.46 37.92 0.52
N LEU A 137 4.26 37.00 1.47
CA LEU A 137 4.31 35.56 1.23
C LEU A 137 3.22 35.11 0.26
N LYS A 138 1.98 35.58 0.43
CA LYS A 138 0.86 35.30 -0.48
C LYS A 138 1.15 35.82 -1.89
N ASN A 139 1.69 37.02 -2.02
CA ASN A 139 2.04 37.61 -3.31
C ASN A 139 3.22 36.87 -3.98
N GLN A 140 4.23 36.49 -3.20
CA GLN A 140 5.33 35.67 -3.70
C GLN A 140 4.83 34.30 -4.17
N LEU A 141 4.00 33.63 -3.38
CA LEU A 141 3.40 32.35 -3.74
C LEU A 141 2.57 32.44 -5.02
N ASN A 142 1.69 33.44 -5.11
CA ASN A 142 0.91 33.67 -6.32
C ASN A 142 1.80 33.89 -7.54
N LYS A 143 2.90 34.63 -7.37
CA LYS A 143 3.87 34.89 -8.44
C LYS A 143 4.64 33.62 -8.82
N THR A 144 5.06 32.80 -7.85
CA THR A 144 5.78 31.55 -8.11
C THR A 144 4.87 30.51 -8.77
N THR A 145 3.65 30.33 -8.28
CA THR A 145 2.68 29.37 -8.85
C THR A 145 2.29 29.77 -10.27
N LYS A 146 2.05 31.05 -10.56
CA LYS A 146 1.77 31.50 -11.94
C LYS A 146 2.95 31.26 -12.88
N LYS A 147 4.19 31.49 -12.43
CA LYS A 147 5.40 31.19 -13.22
C LYS A 147 5.53 29.68 -13.47
N TYR A 148 5.29 28.87 -12.44
CA TYR A 148 5.34 27.42 -12.53
C TYR A 148 4.28 26.86 -13.48
N VAL A 149 3.03 27.31 -13.38
CA VAL A 149 1.95 26.94 -14.31
C VAL A 149 2.28 27.38 -15.73
N GLY A 150 2.80 28.60 -15.91
CA GLY A 150 3.27 29.07 -17.21
C GLY A 150 4.37 28.19 -17.82
N PHE A 151 5.27 27.65 -16.97
CA PHE A 151 6.30 26.71 -17.38
C PHE A 151 5.73 25.36 -17.81
N ILE A 152 4.84 24.75 -17.01
CA ILE A 152 4.21 23.46 -17.37
C ILE A 152 3.29 23.59 -18.58
N MET A 153 2.60 24.72 -18.73
CA MET A 153 1.68 24.94 -19.85
C MET A 153 2.35 24.87 -21.22
N ASN A 154 3.68 24.99 -21.30
CA ASN A 154 4.38 24.75 -22.54
C ASN A 154 4.26 23.26 -22.95
N PRO A 155 3.66 22.95 -24.11
CA PRO A 155 3.42 21.57 -24.54
C PRO A 155 4.72 20.76 -24.69
N LEU A 156 5.83 21.39 -25.05
CA LEU A 156 7.14 20.73 -25.14
C LEU A 156 7.63 20.28 -23.76
N ILE A 157 7.46 21.12 -22.74
CA ILE A 157 7.85 20.80 -21.36
C ILE A 157 6.96 19.68 -20.82
N SER A 158 5.65 19.79 -21.01
CA SER A 158 4.70 18.73 -20.61
C SER A 158 5.00 17.39 -21.31
N PHE A 159 5.38 17.42 -22.59
CA PHE A 159 5.80 16.22 -23.32
C PHE A 159 7.08 15.60 -22.75
N ILE A 160 8.10 16.42 -22.44
CA ILE A 160 9.35 15.95 -21.82
C ILE A 160 9.07 15.32 -20.44
N ILE A 161 8.21 15.92 -19.62
CA ILE A 161 7.80 15.35 -18.32
C ILE A 161 7.13 13.98 -18.50
N CYS A 162 6.22 13.86 -19.46
CA CYS A 162 5.56 12.59 -19.76
C CYS A 162 6.56 11.54 -20.28
N LEU A 163 7.56 11.93 -21.06
CA LEU A 163 8.61 11.02 -21.53
C LEU A 163 9.44 10.48 -20.35
N PHE A 164 9.87 11.34 -19.43
CA PHE A 164 10.56 10.91 -18.21
C PHE A 164 9.69 9.98 -17.35
N TRP A 165 8.39 10.26 -17.27
CA TRP A 165 7.44 9.39 -16.59
C TRP A 165 7.33 8.01 -17.24
N ILE A 166 7.27 7.91 -18.57
CA ILE A 166 7.26 6.62 -19.28
C ILE A 166 8.54 5.83 -18.98
N ILE A 167 9.71 6.49 -18.99
CA ILE A 167 10.99 5.85 -18.62
C ILE A 167 10.95 5.36 -17.17
N PHE A 168 10.42 6.16 -16.25
CA PHE A 168 10.24 5.78 -14.85
C PHE A 168 9.32 4.55 -14.69
N VAL A 169 8.20 4.50 -15.42
CA VAL A 169 7.30 3.34 -15.43
C VAL A 169 8.01 2.10 -15.95
N ILE A 170 8.73 2.18 -17.08
CA ILE A 170 9.51 1.05 -17.63
C ILE A 170 10.53 0.56 -16.60
N PHE A 171 11.28 1.47 -15.97
CA PHE A 171 12.26 1.14 -14.94
C PHE A 171 11.61 0.46 -13.72
N SER A 172 10.39 0.89 -13.37
CA SER A 172 9.63 0.30 -12.27
C SER A 172 9.14 -1.10 -12.61
N VAL A 173 8.65 -1.34 -13.84
CA VAL A 173 8.26 -2.69 -14.31
C VAL A 173 9.46 -3.64 -14.27
N ILE A 174 10.63 -3.21 -14.75
CA ILE A 174 11.86 -4.01 -14.69
C ILE A 174 12.20 -4.35 -13.24
N GLY A 175 12.12 -3.37 -12.32
CA GLY A 175 12.33 -3.61 -10.89
C GLY A 175 11.38 -4.65 -10.33
N VAL A 176 10.07 -4.53 -10.59
CA VAL A 176 9.06 -5.48 -10.11
C VAL A 176 9.30 -6.89 -10.65
N SER A 177 9.78 -7.05 -11.89
CA SER A 177 10.13 -8.37 -12.44
C SER A 177 11.31 -9.05 -11.72
N HIS A 178 12.15 -8.29 -11.03
CA HIS A 178 13.28 -8.80 -10.24
C HIS A 178 12.98 -8.91 -8.74
N PHE A 179 11.72 -8.73 -8.33
CA PHE A 179 11.33 -8.71 -6.94
C PHE A 179 11.43 -10.11 -6.29
N LYS A 180 12.43 -10.32 -5.43
CA LYS A 180 12.68 -11.62 -4.78
C LYS A 180 11.75 -11.82 -3.58
N VAL A 181 11.12 -12.99 -3.48
CA VAL A 181 10.34 -13.40 -2.31
C VAL A 181 11.26 -14.04 -1.28
N ASN A 182 11.27 -13.55 -0.04
CA ASN A 182 12.14 -14.08 1.01
C ASN A 182 11.56 -13.85 2.41
N LEU A 183 11.28 -14.96 3.11
CA LEU A 183 10.72 -14.96 4.46
C LEU A 183 11.76 -15.17 5.56
N SER A 184 13.01 -14.74 5.35
CA SER A 184 14.08 -14.93 6.31
C SER A 184 13.71 -14.46 7.73
N THR A 185 13.83 -15.37 8.68
CA THR A 185 13.63 -15.20 10.13
C THR A 185 14.55 -14.14 10.74
N LYS A 186 15.71 -13.86 10.14
CA LYS A 186 16.67 -12.82 10.56
C LYS A 186 16.02 -11.44 10.71
N LYS A 187 14.98 -11.19 9.90
CA LYS A 187 14.20 -9.95 9.88
C LYS A 187 13.41 -9.72 11.18
N LEU A 188 13.17 -10.75 11.98
CA LEU A 188 12.38 -10.69 13.20
C LEU A 188 13.24 -10.41 14.46
N PHE A 189 14.56 -10.58 14.35
CA PHE A 189 15.46 -10.40 15.48
C PHE A 189 16.07 -8.99 15.49
N ALA A 190 16.41 -8.52 16.70
CA ALA A 190 17.22 -7.32 16.85
C ALA A 190 18.61 -7.54 16.22
N SER A 191 19.22 -6.47 15.72
CA SER A 191 20.49 -6.51 14.98
C SER A 191 21.68 -7.06 15.78
N ASP A 192 21.59 -7.05 17.10
CA ASP A 192 22.61 -7.52 18.05
C ASP A 192 22.31 -8.92 18.63
N SER A 193 21.26 -9.59 18.15
CA SER A 193 20.86 -10.90 18.67
C SER A 193 21.81 -12.02 18.24
N LEU A 194 22.25 -12.84 19.19
CA LEU A 194 22.99 -14.08 18.93
C LEU A 194 22.19 -15.08 18.06
N LEU A 195 20.86 -14.96 18.01
CA LEU A 195 20.01 -15.78 17.14
C LEU A 195 20.31 -15.56 15.66
N LEU A 196 20.85 -14.39 15.27
CA LEU A 196 21.26 -14.12 13.89
C LEU A 196 22.43 -15.00 13.45
N GLU A 197 23.36 -15.30 14.36
CA GLU A 197 24.50 -16.20 14.11
C GLU A 197 24.04 -17.65 13.99
N ILE A 198 23.17 -18.09 14.91
CA ILE A 198 22.57 -19.43 14.86
C ILE A 198 21.79 -19.62 13.54
N ASP A 199 20.99 -18.63 13.17
CA ASP A 199 20.22 -18.67 11.93
C ASP A 199 21.13 -18.66 10.69
N HIS A 200 22.24 -17.91 10.72
CA HIS A 200 23.23 -17.95 9.64
C HIS A 200 23.80 -19.36 9.44
N TYR A 201 24.24 -20.04 10.50
CA TYR A 201 24.75 -21.41 10.40
C TYR A 201 23.67 -22.40 9.98
N ARG A 202 22.45 -22.23 10.50
CA ARG A 202 21.30 -23.05 10.12
C ARG A 202 21.00 -22.96 8.62
N GLU A 203 20.84 -21.75 8.11
CA GLU A 203 20.49 -21.50 6.70
C GLU A 203 21.63 -21.86 5.75
N GLN A 204 22.89 -21.65 6.14
CA GLN A 204 24.05 -21.85 5.25
C GLN A 204 24.60 -23.29 5.28
N GLN A 205 24.45 -24.01 6.39
CA GLN A 205 25.09 -25.32 6.58
C GLN A 205 24.09 -26.43 6.90
N ILE A 206 23.12 -26.19 7.79
CA ILE A 206 22.23 -27.27 8.25
C ILE A 206 21.16 -27.58 7.20
N VAL A 207 20.39 -26.58 6.77
CA VAL A 207 19.28 -26.77 5.82
C VAL A 207 19.72 -27.35 4.47
N PRO A 208 20.82 -26.84 3.85
CA PRO A 208 21.30 -27.39 2.58
C PRO A 208 21.81 -28.83 2.69
N PHE A 209 22.29 -29.22 3.86
CA PHE A 209 22.82 -30.57 4.10
C PHE A 209 21.72 -31.57 4.47
N PHE A 210 20.76 -31.15 5.31
CA PHE A 210 19.74 -32.04 5.85
C PHE A 210 18.42 -31.30 6.08
N THR A 211 17.47 -31.52 5.18
CA THR A 211 16.07 -31.11 5.32
C THR A 211 15.19 -32.36 5.31
N MET A 212 14.35 -32.55 6.32
CA MET A 212 13.57 -33.78 6.48
C MET A 212 12.10 -33.56 6.16
N ALA A 213 11.53 -34.39 5.29
CA ALA A 213 10.08 -34.48 5.12
C ALA A 213 9.53 -35.56 6.05
N THR A 214 8.45 -35.25 6.76
CA THR A 214 7.70 -36.23 7.56
C THR A 214 6.39 -36.56 6.86
N ILE A 215 6.22 -37.82 6.43
CA ILE A 215 5.06 -38.25 5.66
C ILE A 215 4.15 -39.07 6.57
N PHE A 216 2.96 -38.54 6.86
CA PHE A 216 1.92 -39.26 7.59
C PHE A 216 1.03 -40.03 6.62
N VAL A 217 0.90 -41.34 6.85
CA VAL A 217 -0.02 -42.22 6.11
C VAL A 217 -1.20 -42.54 7.03
N ASN A 218 -2.35 -41.91 6.74
CA ASN A 218 -3.54 -42.03 7.61
C ASN A 218 -4.43 -43.24 7.26
N ASN A 219 -4.27 -43.81 6.07
CA ASN A 219 -5.01 -45.00 5.65
C ASN A 219 -4.06 -45.99 4.94
N PRO A 220 -3.25 -46.74 5.71
CA PRO A 220 -2.27 -47.65 5.13
C PRO A 220 -2.91 -48.91 4.52
N GLY A 221 -4.20 -49.16 4.74
CA GLY A 221 -4.90 -50.35 4.27
C GLY A 221 -4.48 -51.62 5.02
N ASN A 222 -4.83 -52.77 4.44
CA ASN A 222 -4.47 -54.07 5.01
C ASN A 222 -3.08 -54.51 4.55
N LEU A 223 -2.13 -54.61 5.48
CA LEU A 223 -0.77 -55.07 5.19
C LEU A 223 -0.69 -56.55 4.82
N SER A 224 -1.69 -57.38 5.12
CA SER A 224 -1.72 -58.77 4.64
C SER A 224 -1.83 -58.87 3.11
N ASN A 225 -2.22 -57.78 2.42
CA ASN A 225 -2.33 -57.76 0.97
C ASN A 225 -1.01 -57.32 0.32
N PRO A 226 -0.36 -58.17 -0.51
CA PRO A 226 0.90 -57.82 -1.17
C PRO A 226 0.81 -56.58 -2.06
N SER A 227 -0.34 -56.34 -2.70
CA SER A 227 -0.51 -55.15 -3.55
C SER A 227 -0.51 -53.85 -2.74
N GLN A 228 -0.98 -53.90 -1.49
CA GLN A 228 -0.97 -52.74 -0.59
C GLN A 228 0.45 -52.41 -0.13
N ILE A 229 1.25 -53.42 0.22
CA ILE A 229 2.66 -53.25 0.54
C ILE A 229 3.41 -52.67 -0.66
N GLN A 230 3.19 -53.21 -1.86
CA GLN A 230 3.79 -52.68 -3.09
C GLN A 230 3.39 -51.22 -3.33
N ARG A 231 2.13 -50.86 -3.06
CA ARG A 231 1.64 -49.47 -3.17
C ARG A 231 2.37 -48.54 -2.20
N LEU A 232 2.52 -48.94 -0.94
CA LEU A 232 3.25 -48.18 0.08
C LEU A 232 4.74 -48.04 -0.28
N ASN A 233 5.37 -49.14 -0.69
CA ASN A 233 6.77 -49.12 -1.15
C ASN A 233 6.95 -48.25 -2.38
N LYS A 234 5.98 -48.20 -3.29
CA LYS A 234 6.02 -47.33 -4.46
C LYS A 234 5.97 -45.85 -4.07
N LEU A 235 5.12 -45.47 -3.12
CA LEU A 235 5.10 -44.11 -2.56
C LEU A 235 6.48 -43.74 -1.99
N VAL A 236 7.04 -44.60 -1.14
CA VAL A 236 8.35 -44.37 -0.53
C VAL A 236 9.46 -44.27 -1.59
N ASN A 237 9.47 -45.18 -2.57
CA ASN A 237 10.46 -45.18 -3.64
C ASN A 237 10.34 -43.93 -4.54
N GLU A 238 9.13 -43.43 -4.82
CA GLU A 238 8.96 -42.17 -5.57
C GLU A 238 9.53 -40.98 -4.79
N MET A 239 9.28 -40.90 -3.48
CA MET A 239 9.86 -39.87 -2.61
C MET A 239 11.39 -39.93 -2.58
N GLU A 240 11.94 -41.16 -2.53
CA GLU A 240 13.37 -41.41 -2.51
C GLU A 240 14.06 -41.14 -3.85
N SER A 241 13.32 -41.23 -4.96
CA SER A 241 13.83 -41.03 -6.32
C SER A 241 13.99 -39.57 -6.74
N LEU A 242 13.51 -38.63 -5.92
CA LEU A 242 13.71 -37.20 -6.15
C LEU A 242 15.22 -36.87 -6.18
N PRO A 243 15.67 -35.95 -7.06
CA PRO A 243 17.09 -35.67 -7.22
C PRO A 243 17.74 -35.04 -5.98
N GLU A 244 16.95 -34.36 -5.14
CA GLU A 244 17.40 -33.79 -3.87
C GLU A 244 17.43 -34.81 -2.73
N SER A 245 16.94 -36.03 -2.93
CA SER A 245 16.83 -37.05 -1.88
C SER A 245 18.19 -37.67 -1.56
N TRP A 246 18.44 -37.94 -0.28
CA TRP A 246 19.55 -38.81 0.15
C TRP A 246 19.32 -40.30 -0.20
N GLY A 247 18.16 -40.63 -0.75
CA GLY A 247 17.77 -41.98 -1.15
C GLY A 247 17.32 -42.84 0.03
N SER A 248 17.26 -44.15 -0.21
CA SER A 248 16.73 -45.12 0.74
C SER A 248 17.48 -45.22 2.06
N SER A 249 18.77 -44.84 2.09
CA SER A 249 19.61 -44.82 3.29
C SER A 249 19.17 -43.77 4.32
N SER A 250 18.45 -42.73 3.89
CA SER A 250 17.96 -41.66 4.78
C SER A 250 16.53 -41.87 5.25
N THR A 251 15.83 -42.85 4.68
CA THR A 251 14.42 -43.04 4.93
C THR A 251 14.19 -43.98 6.10
N ASN A 252 13.57 -43.47 7.16
CA ASN A 252 13.11 -44.29 8.28
C ASN A 252 11.71 -44.80 7.97
N TYR A 253 11.61 -46.05 7.54
CA TYR A 253 10.35 -46.66 7.11
C TYR A 253 10.19 -48.07 7.70
N PHE A 254 9.28 -48.18 8.68
CA PHE A 254 9.14 -49.36 9.53
C PHE A 254 8.81 -50.66 8.80
N ILE A 255 8.24 -50.60 7.59
CA ILE A 255 7.89 -51.82 6.83
C ILE A 255 9.17 -52.53 6.35
N ARG A 256 10.28 -51.81 6.13
CA ARG A 256 11.59 -52.42 5.86
C ARG A 256 12.06 -53.22 7.08
N ASP A 257 12.08 -52.59 8.25
CA ASP A 257 12.47 -53.24 9.51
C ASP A 257 11.53 -54.39 9.88
N LEU A 258 10.23 -54.26 9.59
CA LEU A 258 9.25 -55.32 9.78
C LEU A 258 9.53 -56.50 8.85
N SER A 259 9.87 -56.24 7.59
CA SER A 259 10.26 -57.27 6.62
C SER A 259 11.55 -57.98 7.08
N ASP A 260 12.52 -57.24 7.60
CA ASP A 260 13.77 -57.81 8.13
C ASP A 260 13.54 -58.65 9.39
N PHE A 261 12.62 -58.23 10.26
CA PHE A 261 12.20 -58.98 11.44
C PHE A 261 11.49 -60.30 11.07
N LEU A 262 10.68 -60.28 10.01
CA LEU A 262 9.89 -61.41 9.54
C LEU A 262 10.71 -62.41 8.69
N GLY A 263 11.74 -61.94 7.99
CA GLY A 263 12.53 -62.73 7.04
C GLY A 263 11.79 -63.01 5.71
N GLU A 264 12.49 -63.61 4.74
CA GLU A 264 11.96 -63.83 3.37
C GLU A 264 10.77 -64.81 3.30
N GLU A 265 10.61 -65.71 4.27
CA GLU A 265 9.62 -66.80 4.20
C GLU A 265 8.20 -66.43 4.68
N SER A 266 8.00 -65.30 5.39
CA SER A 266 6.77 -65.04 6.16
C SER A 266 5.92 -63.82 5.74
N LEU A 267 6.31 -63.09 4.69
CA LEU A 267 5.52 -61.94 4.19
C LEU A 267 4.10 -62.31 3.73
N ASN A 268 3.86 -63.57 3.37
CA ASN A 268 2.53 -64.06 2.97
C ASN A 268 1.58 -64.29 4.16
N ASP A 269 2.11 -64.40 5.39
CA ASP A 269 1.37 -64.67 6.63
C ASP A 269 1.34 -63.45 7.57
N LEU A 270 1.38 -62.23 7.01
CA LEU A 270 1.27 -60.97 7.75
C LEU A 270 -0.09 -60.86 8.46
N ASN A 271 -0.19 -61.40 9.66
CA ASN A 271 -1.32 -61.22 10.57
C ASN A 271 -1.11 -59.98 11.46
N ASN A 272 -2.19 -59.28 11.77
CA ASN A 272 -2.19 -58.08 12.62
C ASN A 272 -1.53 -58.29 14.01
N GLY A 273 -1.45 -59.53 14.50
CA GLY A 273 -0.74 -59.89 15.73
C GLY A 273 0.78 -59.71 15.66
N LEU A 274 1.39 -59.90 14.47
CA LEU A 274 2.85 -59.81 14.28
C LEU A 274 3.37 -58.38 14.44
N ILE A 275 2.57 -57.38 14.10
CA ILE A 275 2.92 -55.96 14.33
C ILE A 275 3.11 -55.71 15.83
N ASN A 276 2.24 -56.29 16.68
CA ASN A 276 2.37 -56.15 18.13
C ASN A 276 3.58 -56.88 18.70
N GLU A 277 4.02 -57.99 18.09
CA GLU A 277 5.25 -58.69 18.47
C GLU A 277 6.50 -57.91 18.05
N PHE A 278 6.52 -57.42 16.80
CA PHE A 278 7.54 -56.51 16.29
C PHE A 278 7.72 -55.30 17.23
N LEU A 279 6.62 -54.66 17.65
CA LEU A 279 6.66 -53.50 18.55
C LEU A 279 7.10 -53.82 19.99
N LYS A 280 7.09 -55.10 20.40
CA LYS A 280 7.59 -55.53 21.72
C LYS A 280 9.09 -55.86 21.68
N TRP A 281 9.65 -56.16 20.51
CA TRP A 281 11.05 -56.51 20.34
C TRP A 281 11.95 -55.32 20.74
N PRO A 282 13.03 -55.53 21.54
CA PRO A 282 13.81 -54.43 22.11
C PRO A 282 14.34 -53.41 21.10
N GLU A 283 14.83 -53.89 19.95
CA GLU A 283 15.40 -53.10 18.87
C GLU A 283 14.33 -52.25 18.16
N ASN A 284 13.12 -52.80 18.01
CA ASN A 284 12.00 -52.18 17.26
C ASN A 284 11.02 -51.41 18.15
N LYS A 285 11.21 -51.43 19.47
CA LYS A 285 10.32 -50.79 20.45
C LYS A 285 10.10 -49.29 20.19
N HIS A 286 11.07 -48.61 19.59
CA HIS A 286 11.00 -47.20 19.25
C HIS A 286 9.88 -46.88 18.23
N TRP A 287 9.55 -47.81 17.34
CA TRP A 287 8.44 -47.68 16.37
C TRP A 287 7.08 -47.51 17.02
N LYS A 288 6.91 -47.91 18.28
CA LYS A 288 5.66 -47.72 19.03
C LYS A 288 5.27 -46.24 19.15
N ALA A 289 6.22 -45.32 19.09
CA ALA A 289 5.95 -43.88 19.10
C ALA A 289 5.40 -43.37 17.74
N PHE A 290 5.66 -44.09 16.65
CA PHE A 290 5.41 -43.65 15.27
C PHE A 290 4.29 -44.42 14.57
N ILE A 291 3.87 -45.55 15.14
CA ILE A 291 2.81 -46.42 14.62
C ILE A 291 1.60 -46.39 15.57
N ARG A 292 0.40 -46.27 15.00
CA ARG A 292 -0.86 -46.53 15.72
C ARG A 292 -1.56 -47.76 15.18
N THR A 293 -1.81 -48.71 16.08
CA THR A 293 -2.63 -49.89 15.84
C THR A 293 -3.99 -49.78 16.53
N ASP A 294 -4.97 -50.55 16.07
CA ASP A 294 -6.25 -50.72 16.76
C ASP A 294 -6.09 -51.71 17.93
N GLY A 295 -6.50 -51.31 19.13
CA GLY A 295 -6.21 -52.05 20.36
C GLY A 295 -6.85 -53.45 20.43
N GLU A 296 -7.95 -53.67 19.72
CA GLU A 296 -8.70 -54.94 19.75
C GLU A 296 -8.21 -55.95 18.71
N ASN A 297 -7.84 -55.49 17.50
CA ASN A 297 -7.50 -56.37 16.37
C ASN A 297 -6.03 -56.30 15.94
N GLY A 298 -5.23 -55.38 16.51
CA GLY A 298 -3.83 -55.15 16.10
C GLY A 298 -3.69 -54.53 14.70
N THR A 299 -4.79 -54.13 14.06
CA THR A 299 -4.79 -53.58 12.70
C THR A 299 -4.04 -52.25 12.66
N LEU A 300 -3.19 -52.08 11.64
CA LEU A 300 -2.49 -50.82 11.43
C LEU A 300 -3.48 -49.72 11.02
N LYS A 301 -3.57 -48.65 11.81
CA LYS A 301 -4.44 -47.50 11.51
C LYS A 301 -3.69 -46.38 10.81
N ARG A 302 -2.51 -46.02 11.31
CA ARG A 302 -1.71 -44.93 10.75
C ARG A 302 -0.27 -45.04 11.20
N PHE A 303 0.63 -44.54 10.38
CA PHE A 303 2.04 -44.40 10.73
C PHE A 303 2.59 -43.17 10.02
N PHE A 304 3.81 -42.79 10.35
CA PHE A 304 4.57 -41.89 9.50
C PHE A 304 5.96 -42.46 9.22
N PHE A 305 6.53 -42.01 8.12
CA PHE A 305 7.93 -42.26 7.78
C PHE A 305 8.60 -40.92 7.50
N THR A 306 9.92 -40.88 7.62
CA THR A 306 10.71 -39.67 7.33
C THR A 306 11.69 -39.97 6.23
N THR A 307 11.96 -39.00 5.36
CA THR A 307 13.02 -39.09 4.36
C THR A 307 13.74 -37.75 4.26
N ALA A 308 15.05 -37.78 3.99
CA ALA A 308 15.89 -36.60 4.04
C ALA A 308 16.30 -36.13 2.64
N TYR A 309 16.43 -34.82 2.52
CA TYR A 309 16.77 -34.10 1.31
C TYR A 309 17.96 -33.16 1.55
N HIS A 310 18.69 -32.86 0.47
CA HIS A 310 19.83 -31.96 0.45
C HIS A 310 19.86 -31.14 -0.84
N GLY A 311 20.61 -30.05 -0.82
CA GLY A 311 20.83 -29.21 -1.98
C GLY A 311 21.30 -27.82 -1.57
N GLU A 312 22.35 -27.32 -2.23
CA GLU A 312 22.84 -25.95 -2.03
C GLU A 312 21.77 -24.90 -2.36
N SER A 313 20.84 -25.21 -3.27
CA SER A 313 19.70 -24.37 -3.61
C SER A 313 18.72 -24.16 -2.44
N LEU A 314 18.68 -25.08 -1.47
CA LEU A 314 17.80 -24.97 -0.29
C LEU A 314 18.21 -23.84 0.66
N LYS A 315 19.32 -23.13 0.38
CA LYS A 315 19.59 -21.83 1.02
C LYS A 315 18.52 -20.79 0.69
N GLU A 316 17.86 -20.91 -0.45
CA GLU A 316 16.79 -20.01 -0.87
C GLU A 316 15.41 -20.53 -0.45
N TRP A 317 14.62 -19.68 0.19
CA TRP A 317 13.29 -20.02 0.70
C TRP A 317 12.31 -20.42 -0.43
N ALA A 318 12.44 -19.83 -1.61
CA ALA A 318 11.62 -20.18 -2.77
C ALA A 318 11.86 -21.64 -3.23
N GLU A 319 13.12 -22.10 -3.18
CA GLU A 319 13.47 -23.48 -3.54
C GLU A 319 12.99 -24.49 -2.49
N ARG A 320 12.94 -24.11 -1.22
CA ARG A 320 12.29 -24.93 -0.17
C ARG A 320 10.81 -25.10 -0.43
N ALA A 321 10.11 -24.03 -0.82
CA ALA A 321 8.69 -24.10 -1.16
C ALA A 321 8.47 -24.97 -2.40
N ASN A 322 9.36 -24.89 -3.40
CA ASN A 322 9.34 -25.76 -4.57
C ASN A 322 9.53 -27.24 -4.19
N LEU A 323 10.49 -27.56 -3.31
CA LEU A 323 10.71 -28.91 -2.80
C LEU A 323 9.47 -29.44 -2.05
N GLN A 324 8.84 -28.61 -1.21
CA GLN A 324 7.60 -28.97 -0.51
C GLN A 324 6.44 -29.24 -1.47
N ASN A 325 6.33 -28.50 -2.57
CA ASN A 325 5.35 -28.76 -3.61
C ASN A 325 5.65 -30.10 -4.33
N LYS A 326 6.91 -30.42 -4.64
CA LYS A 326 7.28 -31.74 -5.19
C LYS A 326 6.87 -32.90 -4.27
N TRP A 327 7.04 -32.75 -2.96
CA TRP A 327 6.59 -33.74 -1.99
C TRP A 327 5.07 -33.93 -2.02
N ARG A 328 4.32 -32.84 -2.13
CA ARG A 328 2.85 -32.87 -2.25
C ARG A 328 2.40 -33.50 -3.55
N ASP A 329 3.02 -33.14 -4.67
CA ASP A 329 2.71 -33.70 -6.00
C ASP A 329 2.86 -35.23 -6.02
N ILE A 330 3.84 -35.78 -5.30
CA ILE A 330 3.99 -37.23 -5.16
C ILE A 330 2.85 -37.79 -4.31
N ILE A 331 2.58 -37.20 -3.15
CA ILE A 331 1.53 -37.66 -2.23
C ILE A 331 0.14 -37.62 -2.84
N ASP A 332 -0.18 -36.60 -3.63
CA ASP A 332 -1.50 -36.44 -4.25
C ASP A 332 -1.82 -37.58 -5.23
N LYS A 333 -0.81 -38.28 -5.78
CA LYS A 333 -0.99 -39.51 -6.58
C LYS A 333 -1.46 -40.72 -5.77
N TYR A 334 -1.39 -40.64 -4.44
CA TYR A 334 -1.71 -41.70 -3.48
C TYR A 334 -2.86 -41.28 -2.56
N SER A 335 -3.89 -40.65 -3.12
CA SER A 335 -5.09 -40.21 -2.40
C SER A 335 -5.83 -41.35 -1.69
N ASP A 336 -5.70 -42.60 -2.17
CA ASP A 336 -6.20 -43.81 -1.51
C ASP A 336 -5.62 -44.04 -0.11
N LEU A 337 -4.37 -43.62 0.10
CA LEU A 337 -3.64 -43.77 1.37
C LEU A 337 -3.90 -42.64 2.37
N ASN A 338 -4.61 -41.58 1.95
CA ASN A 338 -4.82 -40.35 2.71
C ASN A 338 -3.49 -39.86 3.35
N ALA A 339 -2.44 -39.80 2.53
CA ALA A 339 -1.11 -39.40 2.97
C ALA A 339 -0.98 -37.86 3.01
N THR A 340 -0.14 -37.35 3.90
CA THR A 340 0.12 -35.91 4.05
C THR A 340 1.59 -35.67 4.39
N VAL A 341 2.19 -34.61 3.85
CA VAL A 341 3.55 -34.16 4.23
C VAL A 341 3.46 -33.08 5.30
N PHE A 342 4.29 -33.26 6.31
CA PHE A 342 4.58 -32.29 7.35
C PHE A 342 6.06 -31.89 7.25
N ASN A 343 6.29 -30.58 7.35
CA ASN A 343 7.59 -29.95 7.47
C ASN A 343 7.45 -28.86 8.53
N ASP A 344 8.44 -28.68 9.40
CA ASP A 344 8.42 -27.67 10.46
C ASP A 344 8.30 -26.25 9.89
N GLU A 345 8.89 -26.00 8.71
CA GLU A 345 8.77 -24.71 8.01
C GLU A 345 7.51 -24.60 7.13
N GLY A 346 6.68 -25.64 7.07
CA GLY A 346 5.58 -25.75 6.11
C GLY A 346 4.57 -24.61 6.18
N LEU A 347 4.26 -24.12 7.39
CA LEU A 347 3.40 -22.97 7.62
C LEU A 347 3.88 -21.70 6.88
N PHE A 348 5.19 -21.49 6.87
CA PHE A 348 5.83 -20.33 6.28
C PHE A 348 6.03 -20.48 4.77
N LEU A 349 6.39 -21.69 4.32
CA LEU A 349 6.59 -22.01 2.92
C LEU A 349 5.27 -21.94 2.13
N ASP A 350 4.15 -22.26 2.76
CA ASP A 350 2.82 -22.13 2.14
C ASP A 350 2.45 -20.67 1.84
N LEU A 351 2.95 -19.73 2.64
CA LEU A 351 2.73 -18.31 2.42
C LEU A 351 3.50 -17.78 1.20
N ILE A 352 4.64 -18.39 0.87
CA ILE A 352 5.50 -17.95 -0.25
C ILE A 352 4.79 -18.05 -1.59
N ASN A 353 4.02 -19.12 -1.80
CA ASN A 353 3.32 -19.35 -3.06
C ASN A 353 2.18 -18.33 -3.29
N ASN A 354 1.58 -17.82 -2.21
CA ASN A 354 0.45 -16.89 -2.28
C ASN A 354 0.87 -15.41 -2.28
N MET A 355 2.04 -15.06 -1.74
CA MET A 355 2.46 -13.65 -1.62
C MET A 355 2.42 -12.85 -2.94
N PRO A 356 2.97 -13.35 -4.07
CA PRO A 356 2.88 -12.63 -5.34
C PRO A 356 1.44 -12.44 -5.81
N THR A 357 0.58 -13.45 -5.63
CA THR A 357 -0.83 -13.37 -6.02
C THR A 357 -1.58 -12.35 -5.18
N ASP A 358 -1.37 -12.35 -3.88
CA ASP A 358 -2.00 -11.42 -2.94
C ASP A 358 -1.55 -9.98 -3.23
N ALA A 359 -0.27 -9.77 -3.57
CA ALA A 359 0.28 -8.46 -3.87
C ALA A 359 -0.38 -7.80 -5.09
N TRP A 360 -0.45 -8.48 -6.24
CA TRP A 360 -1.03 -7.88 -7.45
C TRP A 360 -2.55 -7.75 -7.35
N GLN A 361 -3.24 -8.70 -6.71
CA GLN A 361 -4.68 -8.63 -6.49
C GLN A 361 -5.05 -7.45 -5.59
N SER A 362 -4.32 -7.27 -4.49
CA SER A 362 -4.51 -6.14 -3.57
C SER A 362 -4.24 -4.80 -4.26
N ALA A 363 -3.16 -4.72 -5.04
CA ALA A 363 -2.82 -3.52 -5.82
C ALA A 363 -3.90 -3.17 -6.85
N LEU A 364 -4.41 -4.15 -7.59
CA LEU A 364 -5.46 -3.96 -8.59
C LEU A 364 -6.79 -3.59 -7.94
N ALA A 365 -7.19 -4.30 -6.87
CA ALA A 365 -8.39 -3.99 -6.12
C ALA A 365 -8.35 -2.56 -5.56
N THR A 366 -7.20 -2.15 -5.02
CA THR A 366 -6.99 -0.78 -4.52
C THR A 366 -7.15 0.22 -5.66
N LEU A 367 -6.49 -0.01 -6.80
CA LEU A 367 -6.61 0.88 -7.96
C LEU A 367 -8.05 1.04 -8.45
N ILE A 368 -8.79 -0.06 -8.59
CA ILE A 368 -10.19 -0.07 -9.03
C ILE A 368 -11.05 0.69 -8.02
N CYS A 369 -10.86 0.43 -6.73
CA CYS A 369 -11.63 1.08 -5.68
C CYS A 369 -11.39 2.60 -5.64
N MET A 370 -10.12 3.01 -5.63
CA MET A 370 -9.72 4.43 -5.65
C MET A 370 -10.26 5.15 -6.88
N THR A 371 -10.19 4.51 -8.05
CA THR A 371 -10.72 5.07 -9.30
C THR A 371 -12.24 5.18 -9.25
N THR A 372 -12.92 4.23 -8.61
CA THR A 372 -14.39 4.25 -8.42
C THR A 372 -14.83 5.38 -7.50
N ILE A 373 -14.12 5.60 -6.39
CA ILE A 373 -14.37 6.74 -5.50
C ILE A 373 -14.12 8.05 -6.25
N CYS A 374 -13.01 8.15 -6.98
CA CYS A 374 -12.74 9.30 -7.83
C CYS A 374 -13.86 9.54 -8.87
N ALA A 375 -14.39 8.49 -9.50
CA ALA A 375 -15.50 8.58 -10.43
C ALA A 375 -16.80 9.06 -9.77
N LEU A 376 -17.06 8.65 -8.53
CA LEU A 376 -18.26 9.07 -7.78
C LEU A 376 -18.24 10.58 -7.51
N PHE A 377 -17.10 11.15 -7.14
CA PHE A 377 -16.98 12.57 -6.79
C PHE A 377 -16.64 13.49 -7.98
N MET A 378 -16.00 12.97 -9.03
CA MET A 378 -15.53 13.73 -10.20
C MET A 378 -16.17 13.28 -11.52
N GLY A 379 -17.25 12.50 -11.48
CA GLY A 379 -17.84 11.81 -12.63
C GLY A 379 -18.32 12.71 -13.78
N GLY A 380 -18.47 14.02 -13.54
CA GLY A 380 -18.80 14.99 -14.60
C GLY A 380 -17.67 15.19 -15.63
N GLU A 381 -16.42 14.89 -15.30
CA GLU A 381 -15.28 14.93 -16.23
C GLU A 381 -14.50 13.60 -16.19
N TRP A 382 -14.95 12.60 -16.95
CA TRP A 382 -14.33 11.26 -17.02
C TRP A 382 -12.82 11.29 -17.32
N ARG A 383 -12.35 12.31 -18.05
CA ARG A 383 -10.92 12.53 -18.36
C ARG A 383 -10.08 12.67 -17.11
N THR A 384 -10.52 13.51 -16.16
CA THR A 384 -9.82 13.78 -14.91
C THR A 384 -9.73 12.52 -14.06
N VAL A 385 -10.79 11.70 -14.07
CA VAL A 385 -10.82 10.40 -13.36
C VAL A 385 -9.80 9.41 -13.94
N ILE A 386 -9.71 9.28 -15.27
CA ILE A 386 -8.74 8.38 -15.92
C ILE A 386 -7.30 8.84 -15.64
N LEU A 387 -7.03 10.14 -15.74
CA LEU A 387 -5.69 10.68 -15.46
C LEU A 387 -5.29 10.46 -13.99
N ALA A 388 -6.23 10.63 -13.06
CA ALA A 388 -6.02 10.29 -11.66
C ALA A 388 -5.70 8.79 -11.51
N GLY A 389 -6.49 7.90 -12.11
CA GLY A 389 -6.25 6.45 -12.08
C GLY A 389 -4.88 6.05 -12.64
N ILE A 390 -4.47 6.61 -13.79
CA ILE A 390 -3.13 6.37 -14.38
C ILE A 390 -2.03 6.82 -13.42
N SER A 391 -2.19 7.99 -12.79
CA SER A 391 -1.24 8.49 -11.80
C SER A 391 -1.15 7.58 -10.58
N ILE A 392 -2.29 7.12 -10.06
CA ILE A 392 -2.36 6.22 -8.90
C ILE A 392 -1.70 4.86 -9.22
N GLY A 393 -2.03 4.26 -10.36
CA GLY A 393 -1.42 3.01 -10.80
C GLY A 393 0.09 3.13 -10.98
N SER A 394 0.56 4.25 -11.54
CA SER A 394 1.98 4.56 -11.64
C SER A 394 2.68 4.70 -10.29
N ILE A 395 2.02 5.28 -9.28
CA ILE A 395 2.58 5.39 -7.93
C ILE A 395 2.72 4.01 -7.28
N ILE A 396 1.70 3.15 -7.40
CA ILE A 396 1.74 1.79 -6.84
C ILE A 396 2.89 1.00 -7.47
N LEU A 397 2.93 0.97 -8.81
CA LEU A 397 3.99 0.30 -9.57
C LEU A 397 5.37 0.88 -9.27
N GLY A 398 5.47 2.21 -9.20
CA GLY A 398 6.70 2.94 -8.90
C GLY A 398 7.23 2.66 -7.49
N THR A 399 6.35 2.58 -6.50
CA THR A 399 6.72 2.25 -5.13
C THR A 399 7.28 0.83 -5.06
N LEU A 400 6.60 -0.15 -5.65
CA LEU A 400 7.09 -1.53 -5.75
C LEU A 400 8.42 -1.63 -6.51
N GLY A 401 8.53 -0.94 -7.65
CA GLY A 401 9.76 -0.92 -8.44
C GLY A 401 10.96 -0.36 -7.66
N ILE A 402 10.81 0.78 -6.99
CA ILE A 402 11.86 1.38 -6.16
C ILE A 402 12.29 0.43 -5.04
N LEU A 403 11.33 -0.22 -4.36
CA LEU A 403 11.66 -1.18 -3.29
C LEU A 403 12.46 -2.37 -3.82
N ALA A 404 12.17 -2.82 -5.04
CA ALA A 404 12.93 -3.88 -5.70
C ALA A 404 14.39 -3.45 -5.95
N TRP A 405 14.58 -2.23 -6.46
CA TRP A 405 15.90 -1.66 -6.70
C TRP A 405 16.67 -1.34 -5.41
N MET A 406 15.96 -1.17 -4.29
CA MET A 406 16.55 -1.06 -2.95
C MET A 406 16.93 -2.42 -2.34
N ASP A 407 16.82 -3.51 -3.11
CA ASP A 407 17.10 -4.89 -2.70
C ASP A 407 16.25 -5.33 -1.48
N ILE A 408 15.04 -4.78 -1.37
CA ILE A 408 14.05 -5.18 -0.39
C ILE A 408 13.30 -6.39 -0.95
N THR A 409 13.21 -7.43 -0.14
CA THR A 409 12.54 -8.68 -0.51
C THR A 409 11.07 -8.67 -0.12
N MET A 410 10.25 -9.49 -0.79
CA MET A 410 8.82 -9.57 -0.55
C MET A 410 8.59 -10.50 0.63
N ASP A 411 7.96 -9.95 1.66
CA ASP A 411 7.50 -10.65 2.84
C ASP A 411 6.19 -10.01 3.33
N PRO A 412 5.43 -10.66 4.22
CA PRO A 412 4.16 -10.17 4.70
C PRO A 412 4.24 -8.82 5.41
N ILE A 413 5.37 -8.52 6.07
CA ILE A 413 5.57 -7.28 6.81
C ILE A 413 5.71 -6.12 5.83
N MET A 414 6.52 -6.30 4.79
CA MET A 414 6.65 -5.37 3.68
C MET A 414 5.30 -5.15 2.99
N MET A 415 4.56 -6.22 2.69
CA MET A 415 3.25 -6.10 2.03
C MET A 415 2.24 -5.32 2.88
N ALA A 416 2.17 -5.60 4.19
CA ALA A 416 1.32 -4.85 5.11
C ALA A 416 1.67 -3.36 5.15
N ALA A 417 2.97 -3.07 5.30
CA ALA A 417 3.48 -1.71 5.30
C ALA A 417 3.18 -0.99 3.97
N LEU A 418 3.26 -1.69 2.84
CA LEU A 418 2.93 -1.16 1.52
C LEU A 418 1.44 -0.81 1.40
N VAL A 419 0.53 -1.71 1.78
CA VAL A 419 -0.92 -1.46 1.72
C VAL A 419 -1.30 -0.23 2.55
N ILE A 420 -0.79 -0.15 3.79
CA ILE A 420 -1.01 1.00 4.67
C ILE A 420 -0.44 2.29 4.06
N SER A 421 0.77 2.24 3.52
CA SER A 421 1.43 3.41 2.93
C SER A 421 0.70 3.94 1.69
N ILE A 422 0.23 3.03 0.84
CA ILE A 422 -0.59 3.29 -0.33
C ILE A 422 -1.91 3.93 0.09
N GLY A 423 -2.60 3.35 1.08
CA GLY A 423 -3.84 3.89 1.63
C GLY A 423 -3.68 5.35 2.05
N PHE A 424 -2.66 5.67 2.86
CA PHE A 424 -2.48 7.03 3.38
C PHE A 424 -1.92 8.05 2.39
N SER A 425 -1.17 7.65 1.37
CA SER A 425 -0.43 8.61 0.52
C SER A 425 -1.11 8.94 -0.81
N ILE A 426 -2.00 8.05 -1.29
CA ILE A 426 -2.68 8.16 -2.58
C ILE A 426 -3.85 9.17 -2.55
N ASP A 427 -4.08 9.79 -1.39
CA ASP A 427 -5.00 10.90 -1.23
C ASP A 427 -4.52 12.16 -1.99
N ILE A 428 -3.22 12.49 -1.99
CA ILE A 428 -2.69 13.71 -2.62
C ILE A 428 -3.07 13.82 -4.11
N PRO A 429 -2.90 12.77 -4.96
CA PRO A 429 -3.37 12.77 -6.34
C PRO A 429 -4.87 13.02 -6.48
N ALA A 430 -5.68 12.40 -5.62
CA ALA A 430 -7.14 12.52 -5.65
C ALA A 430 -7.58 13.94 -5.27
N HIS A 431 -6.95 14.55 -4.26
CA HIS A 431 -7.18 15.93 -3.85
C HIS A 431 -6.84 16.94 -4.96
N VAL A 432 -5.68 16.79 -5.61
CA VAL A 432 -5.30 17.68 -6.72
C VAL A 432 -6.28 17.53 -7.90
N SER A 433 -6.65 16.30 -8.24
CA SER A 433 -7.61 16.00 -9.31
C SER A 433 -9.01 16.56 -9.00
N TYR A 434 -9.47 16.42 -7.76
CA TYR A 434 -10.75 16.94 -7.31
C TYR A 434 -10.82 18.47 -7.36
N HIS A 435 -9.79 19.16 -6.88
CA HIS A 435 -9.75 20.62 -6.96
C HIS A 435 -9.59 21.11 -8.41
N PHE A 436 -8.91 20.35 -9.28
CA PHE A 436 -8.89 20.64 -10.71
C PHE A 436 -10.28 20.51 -11.33
N TYR A 437 -11.03 19.47 -10.99
CA TYR A 437 -12.42 19.28 -11.40
C TYR A 437 -13.31 20.42 -10.89
N SER A 438 -13.25 20.72 -9.58
CA SER A 438 -14.05 21.78 -8.95
C SER A 438 -13.77 23.17 -9.54
N SER A 439 -12.51 23.48 -9.90
CA SER A 439 -12.15 24.78 -10.50
C SER A 439 -12.83 25.04 -11.85
N GLY A 440 -13.35 23.99 -12.52
CA GLY A 440 -14.10 24.11 -13.76
C GLY A 440 -15.49 24.73 -13.59
N PHE A 441 -16.08 24.70 -12.39
CA PHE A 441 -17.38 25.29 -12.11
C PHE A 441 -17.31 26.78 -11.75
N ASP A 442 -16.20 27.21 -11.16
CA ASP A 442 -16.00 28.59 -10.70
C ASP A 442 -15.59 29.55 -11.84
N LEU A 443 -15.15 29.02 -12.98
CA LEU A 443 -14.59 29.80 -14.09
C LEU A 443 -15.56 29.84 -15.30
N PRO A 444 -15.62 30.97 -16.04
CA PRO A 444 -16.47 31.08 -17.23
C PRO A 444 -15.98 30.15 -18.35
N LYS A 445 -16.93 29.44 -19.01
CA LYS A 445 -16.60 28.49 -20.09
C LYS A 445 -15.99 29.20 -21.30
N PRO A 446 -14.95 28.63 -21.94
CA PRO A 446 -14.27 29.27 -23.08
C PRO A 446 -15.15 29.28 -24.34
N ILE A 447 -15.09 30.37 -25.11
CA ILE A 447 -15.84 30.54 -26.38
C ILE A 447 -14.92 30.24 -27.57
N ASN A 448 -13.63 30.60 -27.50
CA ASN A 448 -12.62 30.39 -28.57
C ASN A 448 -11.39 29.58 -28.13
N LYS A 449 -10.52 29.21 -29.09
CA LYS A 449 -9.27 28.45 -28.85
C LYS A 449 -8.28 29.18 -27.92
N ASN A 450 -8.10 30.49 -28.10
CA ASN A 450 -7.22 31.28 -27.23
C ASN A 450 -7.78 31.39 -25.80
N ASP A 451 -9.10 31.39 -25.66
CA ASP A 451 -9.78 31.40 -24.36
C ASP A 451 -9.61 30.06 -23.65
N ARG A 452 -9.50 28.94 -24.39
CA ARG A 452 -9.26 27.61 -23.80
C ARG A 452 -7.92 27.51 -23.10
N HIS A 453 -6.83 27.93 -23.75
CA HIS A 453 -5.50 27.88 -23.14
C HIS A 453 -5.43 28.79 -21.91
N LEU A 454 -6.07 29.96 -21.97
CA LEU A 454 -6.20 30.86 -20.83
C LEU A 454 -7.04 30.25 -19.69
N PHE A 455 -8.17 29.61 -20.03
CA PHE A 455 -9.05 28.92 -19.09
C PHE A 455 -8.33 27.77 -18.38
N LEU A 456 -7.59 26.94 -19.12
CA LEU A 456 -6.82 25.83 -18.56
C LEU A 456 -5.70 26.34 -17.62
N ASN A 457 -5.01 27.40 -18.02
CA ASN A 457 -4.01 28.06 -17.17
C ASN A 457 -4.62 28.59 -15.86
N GLN A 458 -5.81 29.20 -15.93
CA GLN A 458 -6.53 29.68 -14.76
C GLN A 458 -7.00 28.54 -13.85
N ARG A 459 -7.50 27.43 -14.41
CA ARG A 459 -7.87 26.21 -13.66
C ARG A 459 -6.67 25.64 -12.90
N LEU A 460 -5.55 25.41 -13.60
CA LEU A 460 -4.33 24.88 -12.99
C LEU A 460 -3.75 25.83 -11.93
N THR A 461 -3.76 27.14 -12.20
CA THR A 461 -3.30 28.14 -11.23
C THR A 461 -4.17 28.13 -9.96
N THR A 462 -5.49 28.11 -10.11
CA THR A 462 -6.42 28.08 -8.97
C THR A 462 -6.27 26.80 -8.16
N THR A 463 -6.12 25.65 -8.85
CA THR A 463 -5.92 24.34 -8.22
C THR A 463 -4.64 24.29 -7.40
N LEU A 464 -3.49 24.67 -7.98
CA LEU A 464 -2.20 24.61 -7.30
C LEU A 464 -2.07 25.65 -6.18
N LEU A 465 -2.77 26.78 -6.27
CA LEU A 465 -2.84 27.75 -5.18
C LEU A 465 -3.68 27.25 -4.00
N ALA A 466 -4.72 26.47 -4.27
CA ALA A 466 -5.57 25.88 -3.23
C ALA A 466 -4.88 24.69 -2.55
N VAL A 467 -4.28 23.77 -3.32
CA VAL A 467 -3.83 22.45 -2.81
C VAL A 467 -2.32 22.31 -2.69
N GLY A 468 -1.51 23.09 -3.42
CA GLY A 468 -0.07 22.89 -3.52
C GLY A 468 0.69 22.98 -2.19
N ILE A 469 0.48 24.05 -1.39
CA ILE A 469 1.11 24.15 -0.07
C ILE A 469 0.54 23.14 0.92
N PRO A 470 -0.80 22.98 1.07
CA PRO A 470 -1.35 21.98 1.97
C PRO A 470 -0.79 20.57 1.71
N ALA A 471 -0.69 20.16 0.44
CA ALA A 471 -0.11 18.88 0.05
C ALA A 471 1.36 18.74 0.47
N LEU A 472 2.20 19.75 0.20
CA LEU A 472 3.61 19.73 0.63
C LEU A 472 3.76 19.73 2.15
N GLN A 473 2.93 20.50 2.85
CA GLN A 473 2.94 20.54 4.30
C GLN A 473 2.57 19.18 4.90
N ALA A 474 1.51 18.55 4.38
CA ALA A 474 1.08 17.22 4.79
C ALA A 474 2.20 16.21 4.55
N ALA A 475 2.75 16.15 3.34
CA ALA A 475 3.85 15.26 2.97
C ALA A 475 5.08 15.40 3.88
N ILE A 476 5.53 16.64 4.16
CA ILE A 476 6.67 16.90 5.04
C ILE A 476 6.36 16.49 6.48
N SER A 477 5.14 16.77 6.97
CA SER A 477 4.75 16.44 8.34
C SER A 477 4.67 14.92 8.57
N THR A 478 4.07 14.18 7.64
CA THR A 478 3.99 12.72 7.70
C THR A 478 5.38 12.10 7.59
N SER A 479 6.21 12.59 6.67
CA SER A 479 7.60 12.14 6.56
C SER A 479 8.38 12.35 7.85
N PHE A 480 8.27 13.53 8.48
CA PHE A 480 8.96 13.81 9.75
C PHE A 480 8.47 12.93 10.90
N CYS A 481 7.17 12.64 10.96
CA CYS A 481 6.59 11.72 11.94
C CYS A 481 7.14 10.31 11.78
N VAL A 482 7.16 9.80 10.56
CA VAL A 482 7.62 8.44 10.26
C VAL A 482 9.14 8.29 10.47
N LEU A 483 9.93 9.33 10.22
CA LEU A 483 11.38 9.31 10.46
C LEU A 483 11.74 9.03 11.93
N ALA A 484 10.86 9.30 12.89
CA ALA A 484 11.09 8.94 14.29
C ALA A 484 11.25 7.42 14.50
N LEU A 485 10.67 6.59 13.62
CA LEU A 485 10.82 5.13 13.68
C LEU A 485 12.24 4.66 13.35
N LEU A 486 13.06 5.48 12.68
CA LEU A 486 14.47 5.14 12.44
C LEU A 486 15.30 5.09 13.71
N LEU A 487 14.81 5.63 14.83
CA LEU A 487 15.46 5.53 16.14
C LEU A 487 15.40 4.11 16.70
N VAL A 488 14.53 3.26 16.17
CA VAL A 488 14.37 1.87 16.60
C VAL A 488 15.08 0.96 15.59
N PRO A 489 16.12 0.19 16.01
CA PRO A 489 16.91 -0.67 15.12
C PRO A 489 16.18 -1.99 14.80
N LEU A 490 14.91 -1.89 14.39
CA LEU A 490 14.09 -3.03 13.97
C LEU A 490 13.83 -2.97 12.47
N TYR A 491 13.96 -4.11 11.81
CA TYR A 491 13.69 -4.25 10.38
C TYR A 491 12.31 -3.72 9.98
N MET A 492 11.28 -4.10 10.73
CA MET A 492 9.89 -3.70 10.47
C MET A 492 9.74 -2.18 10.45
N ALA A 493 10.33 -1.50 11.44
CA ALA A 493 10.31 -0.04 11.54
C ALA A 493 11.04 0.61 10.37
N GLN A 494 12.24 0.12 10.04
CA GLN A 494 13.07 0.66 8.95
C GLN A 494 12.41 0.49 7.58
N ILE A 495 11.80 -0.66 7.31
CA ILE A 495 11.07 -0.89 6.06
C ILE A 495 9.85 0.02 5.97
N PHE A 496 9.08 0.14 7.04
CA PHE A 496 7.94 1.04 7.05
C PHE A 496 8.35 2.48 6.69
N VAL A 497 9.47 2.97 7.24
CA VAL A 497 10.02 4.29 6.85
C VAL A 497 10.38 4.36 5.37
N LYS A 498 11.12 3.36 4.86
CA LYS A 498 11.56 3.34 3.45
C LYS A 498 10.37 3.34 2.48
N ILE A 499 9.34 2.55 2.77
CA ILE A 499 8.13 2.47 1.95
C ILE A 499 7.35 3.78 2.02
N MET A 500 7.01 4.25 3.21
CA MET A 500 6.24 5.48 3.41
C MET A 500 6.93 6.69 2.75
N PHE A 501 8.24 6.83 2.95
CA PHE A 501 9.00 7.95 2.40
C PHE A 501 9.03 7.92 0.86
N SER A 502 9.32 6.75 0.26
CA SER A 502 9.27 6.56 -1.19
C SER A 502 7.88 6.84 -1.75
N CYS A 503 6.83 6.34 -1.09
CA CYS A 503 5.45 6.51 -1.51
C CYS A 503 5.02 7.99 -1.48
N ILE A 504 5.29 8.70 -0.38
CA ILE A 504 4.94 10.12 -0.24
C ILE A 504 5.68 10.98 -1.28
N ILE A 505 6.97 10.75 -1.51
CA ILE A 505 7.73 11.49 -2.52
C ILE A 505 7.13 11.28 -3.90
N LEU A 506 6.82 10.03 -4.27
CA LEU A 506 6.17 9.73 -5.53
C LEU A 506 4.81 10.40 -5.64
N CYS A 507 3.99 10.39 -4.58
CA CYS A 507 2.69 11.05 -4.55
C CYS A 507 2.81 12.55 -4.78
N VAL A 508 3.77 13.24 -4.14
CA VAL A 508 4.00 14.68 -4.34
C VAL A 508 4.45 14.98 -5.78
N ILE A 509 5.42 14.22 -6.30
CA ILE A 509 5.92 14.40 -7.68
C ILE A 509 4.79 14.18 -8.69
N HIS A 510 4.03 13.09 -8.54
CA HIS A 510 2.94 12.76 -9.44
C HIS A 510 1.83 13.80 -9.36
N SER A 511 1.45 14.22 -8.16
CA SER A 511 0.32 15.14 -7.97
C SER A 511 0.63 16.56 -8.41
N LEU A 512 1.81 17.08 -8.08
CA LEU A 512 2.14 18.48 -8.37
C LEU A 512 2.74 18.67 -9.76
N ILE A 513 3.46 17.66 -10.31
CA ILE A 513 4.18 17.79 -11.58
C ILE A 513 3.48 16.97 -12.69
N LEU A 514 3.28 15.67 -12.48
CA LEU A 514 2.78 14.77 -13.53
C LEU A 514 1.32 15.06 -13.90
N ILE A 515 0.41 15.16 -12.93
CA ILE A 515 -1.02 15.39 -13.18
C ILE A 515 -1.23 16.68 -14.00
N PRO A 516 -0.66 17.84 -13.64
CA PRO A 516 -0.75 19.03 -14.48
C PRO A 516 -0.23 18.81 -15.90
N ALA A 517 0.93 18.15 -16.07
CA ALA A 517 1.52 17.88 -17.39
C ALA A 517 0.63 16.95 -18.26
N LEU A 518 0.08 15.89 -17.65
CA LEU A 518 -0.85 14.98 -18.32
C LEU A 518 -2.12 15.70 -18.76
N ILE A 519 -2.66 16.60 -17.92
CA ILE A 519 -3.81 17.42 -18.26
C ILE A 519 -3.48 18.31 -19.48
N VAL A 520 -2.34 19.01 -19.50
CA VAL A 520 -1.92 19.87 -20.63
C VAL A 520 -1.87 19.07 -21.93
N LEU A 521 -1.19 17.92 -21.90
CA LEU A 521 -0.98 17.10 -23.08
C LEU A 521 -2.31 16.51 -23.59
N SER A 522 -3.17 16.06 -22.67
CA SER A 522 -4.48 15.51 -23.01
C SER A 522 -5.40 16.55 -23.67
N ASP A 523 -5.39 17.81 -23.20
CA ASP A 523 -6.18 18.89 -23.79
C ASP A 523 -5.71 19.22 -25.22
N GLY A 524 -4.40 19.21 -25.45
CA GLY A 524 -3.79 19.41 -26.77
C GLY A 524 -4.14 18.30 -27.77
N ILE A 525 -4.07 17.03 -27.36
CA ILE A 525 -4.39 15.87 -28.21
C ILE A 525 -5.87 15.87 -28.61
N LEU A 526 -6.78 16.08 -27.65
CA LEU A 526 -8.22 16.13 -27.90
C LEU A 526 -8.61 17.25 -28.85
N TRP A 527 -7.94 18.41 -28.77
CA TRP A 527 -8.18 19.49 -29.70
C TRP A 527 -7.76 19.15 -31.14
N ASN A 528 -6.60 18.52 -31.30
CA ASN A 528 -6.14 18.10 -32.62
C ASN A 528 -7.08 17.03 -33.21
N LEU A 529 -7.57 16.10 -32.39
CA LEU A 529 -8.59 15.11 -32.79
C LEU A 529 -9.92 15.78 -33.18
N PHE A 530 -10.38 16.76 -32.40
CA PHE A 530 -11.59 17.53 -32.72
C PHE A 530 -11.46 18.29 -34.06
N LEU A 531 -10.32 18.94 -34.30
CA LEU A 531 -10.04 19.62 -35.56
C LEU A 531 -9.94 18.65 -36.75
N LEU A 532 -9.37 17.46 -36.55
CA LEU A 532 -9.29 16.42 -37.58
C LEU A 532 -10.69 15.91 -37.97
N CYS A 533 -11.60 15.72 -37.00
CA CYS A 533 -12.97 15.30 -37.27
C CYS A 533 -13.85 16.38 -37.92
N HIS A 534 -13.59 17.67 -37.69
CA HIS A 534 -14.34 18.76 -38.34
C HIS A 534 -13.75 19.22 -39.68
N ASN A 535 -12.46 19.03 -39.92
CA ASN A 535 -11.86 19.32 -41.23
C ASN A 535 -12.22 18.25 -42.30
N THR A 536 -12.77 17.11 -41.92
CA THR A 536 -13.29 16.10 -42.85
C THR A 536 -14.72 16.40 -43.37
N GLU A 537 -15.42 17.41 -42.83
CA GLU A 537 -16.75 17.83 -43.29
C GLU A 537 -16.75 19.02 -44.28
N SER A 538 -15.60 19.35 -44.86
CA SER A 538 -15.47 20.33 -45.96
C SER A 538 -14.71 19.65 -47.10
N VAL A 539 -15.15 19.48 -48.36
CA VAL A 539 -16.04 20.22 -49.30
C VAL A 539 -16.42 19.20 -50.45
N PRO A 540 -17.39 19.45 -51.37
CA PRO A 540 -17.10 20.28 -52.55
C PRO A 540 -18.22 21.26 -52.94
N ASN A 541 -17.79 22.44 -53.39
CA ASN A 541 -18.53 23.33 -54.27
C ASN A 541 -18.88 22.58 -55.57
N SER A 542 -20.17 22.36 -55.81
CA SER A 542 -20.81 22.22 -57.13
C SER A 542 -22.32 22.20 -56.83
N ILE A 543 -23.21 23.00 -57.43
CA ILE A 543 -23.54 23.13 -58.85
C ILE A 543 -24.39 24.41 -58.99
N GLU A 544 -24.16 25.16 -60.07
CA GLU A 544 -25.04 26.21 -60.60
C GLU A 544 -26.48 25.71 -60.82
N SER A 545 -27.47 26.51 -60.41
CA SER A 545 -28.70 26.75 -61.18
C SER A 545 -29.31 28.08 -60.77
#